data_AF-A0A7C9P8T1-F1
#
_entry.id   AF-A0A7C9P8T1-F1
#
_cell.length_a   1.000
_cell.length_b   1.000
_cell.length_c   1.000
_cell.angle_alpha   90.00
_cell.angle_beta   90.00
_cell.angle_gamma   90.00
#
_symmetry.space_group_name_H-M   'P 1'
#
loop_
_entity.id
_entity.type
_entity.pdbx_description
1 polymer ?
#
loop_
_entity_poly.entity_id
_entity_poly.type
_entity_poly.pdbx_seq_one_letter_code
_entity_poly.pdbx_strand_id
1 'polypeptide(L)' 'VTASFGVAQKEVHHQTLDALIAAADACLYQSKQQGRNRVTGSLVGPQFLS' A
#
# COMPACT_ATOMS: atom_id res chain seq x y z
N VAL A 1 20.61 -11.18 2.19
CA VAL A 1 20.04 -9.81 2.17
C VAL A 1 18.56 -9.92 1.85
N THR A 2 17.71 -9.16 2.53
CA THR A 2 16.25 -9.13 2.27
C THR A 2 15.76 -7.69 2.10
N ALA A 3 14.56 -7.52 1.54
CA ALA A 3 13.92 -6.22 1.31
C ALA A 3 12.46 -6.24 1.77
N SER A 4 11.87 -5.06 1.98
CA SER A 4 10.46 -4.88 2.29
C SER A 4 9.82 -3.99 1.23
N PHE A 5 8.54 -4.22 0.95
CA PHE A 5 7.84 -3.54 -0.13
C PHE A 5 6.47 -3.05 0.35
N GLY A 6 6.06 -1.92 -0.21
CA GLY A 6 4.70 -1.39 -0.10
C GLY A 6 4.10 -1.30 -1.50
N VAL A 7 2.88 -1.79 -1.66
CA VAL A 7 2.20 -1.84 -2.97
C VAL A 7 0.89 -1.09 -2.87
N ALA A 8 0.61 -0.23 -3.85
CA ALA A 8 -0.67 0.42 -3.99
C ALA A 8 -1.14 0.39 -5.45
N GLN A 9 -2.45 0.35 -5.64
CA GLN A 9 -3.09 0.42 -6.93
C GLN A 9 -3.73 1.81 -7.12
N LYS A 10 -3.66 2.37 -8.34
CA LYS A 10 -4.35 3.61 -8.67
C LYS A 10 -5.85 3.39 -8.52
N GLU A 11 -6.50 4.26 -7.74
CA GLU A 11 -7.93 4.22 -7.44
C GLU A 11 -8.52 5.61 -7.62
N VAL A 12 -9.85 5.72 -7.58
CA VAL A 12 -10.57 7.00 -7.75
C VAL A 12 -10.14 8.06 -6.72
N HIS A 13 -9.81 7.66 -5.49
CA HIS A 13 -9.38 8.59 -4.44
C HIS A 13 -7.93 9.07 -4.61
N HIS A 14 -7.12 8.39 -5.43
CA HIS A 14 -5.77 8.83 -5.78
C HIS A 14 -5.85 9.89 -6.89
N GLN A 15 -6.18 11.13 -6.50
CA GLN A 15 -6.36 12.26 -7.41
C GLN A 15 -5.06 12.70 -8.09
N THR A 16 -3.91 12.35 -7.50
CA THR A 16 -2.58 12.65 -8.03
C THR A 16 -1.68 11.41 -7.97
N LEU A 17 -0.59 11.44 -8.75
CA LEU A 17 0.43 10.39 -8.67
C LEU A 17 1.11 10.38 -7.29
N ASP A 18 1.33 11.56 -6.69
CA ASP A 18 1.88 11.67 -5.34
C ASP A 18 0.98 11.00 -4.30
N ALA A 19 -0.35 11.08 -4.45
CA ALA A 19 -1.27 10.38 -3.57
C ALA A 19 -1.13 8.86 -3.68
N LEU A 20 -0.94 8.33 -4.90
CA LEU A 20 -0.67 6.90 -5.12
C LEU A 20 0.68 6.46 -4.52
N ILE A 21 1.73 7.28 -4.70
CA ILE A 21 3.07 7.01 -4.15
C ILE A 21 3.02 7.03 -2.62
N ALA A 22 2.34 8.02 -2.03
CA ALA A 22 2.15 8.12 -0.58
C ALA A 22 1.42 6.89 -0.02
N ALA A 23 0.43 6.35 -0.74
CA ALA A 23 -0.26 5.12 -0.35
C ALA A 23 0.68 3.90 -0.38
N ALA A 24 1.53 3.78 -1.41
CA ALA A 24 2.54 2.72 -1.47
C ALA A 24 3.58 2.86 -0.35
N ASP A 25 4.02 4.07 -0.05
CA ASP A 25 4.99 4.33 1.03
C ASP A 25 4.40 4.04 2.41
N ALA A 26 3.13 4.37 2.65
CA ALA A 26 2.42 3.97 3.87
C ALA A 26 2.40 2.45 4.03
N CYS A 27 2.18 1.69 2.96
CA CYS A 27 2.26 0.23 2.99
C CYS A 27 3.69 -0.27 3.26
N LEU A 28 4.71 0.37 2.69
CA LEU A 28 6.12 0.03 2.94
C LEU A 28 6.48 0.28 4.40
N TYR A 29 6.01 1.39 4.95
CA TYR A 29 6.18 1.72 6.36
C TYR A 29 5.56 0.64 7.26
N GLN A 30 4.36 0.16 6.95
CA GLN A 30 3.75 -0.97 7.67
C GLN A 30 4.58 -2.26 7.57
N SER A 31 5.06 -2.63 6.38
CA SER A 31 5.94 -3.79 6.19
C SER A 31 7.18 -3.71 7.11
N LYS A 32 7.78 -2.51 7.24
CA LYS A 32 8.94 -2.27 8.11
C LYS A 32 8.55 -2.40 9.59
N GLN A 33 7.45 -1.78 10.01
CA GLN A 33 6.99 -1.78 11.40
C GLN A 33 6.57 -3.17 11.89
N GLN A 34 6.06 -4.02 11.01
CA GLN A 34 5.59 -5.36 11.40
C GLN A 34 6.69 -6.43 11.38
N GLY A 35 7.96 -6.08 11.11
CA GLY A 35 9.09 -7.02 11.19
C GLY A 35 9.92 -7.15 9.91
N ARG A 36 9.72 -6.26 8.92
CA ARG A 36 10.47 -6.25 7.64
C ARG A 36 10.29 -7.57 6.86
N ASN A 37 11.10 -7.76 5.82
CA ASN A 37 11.07 -8.89 4.88
C ASN A 37 9.65 -9.29 4.45
N ARG A 38 8.85 -8.27 4.09
CA ARG A 38 7.40 -8.39 3.88
C ARG A 38 6.94 -7.47 2.77
N VAL A 39 5.83 -7.88 2.15
CA VAL A 39 5.06 -7.06 1.23
C VAL A 39 3.71 -6.76 1.89
N THR A 40 3.34 -5.49 1.92
CA THR A 40 2.03 -5.02 2.38
C THR A 40 1.39 -4.23 1.24
N GLY A 41 0.09 -4.37 1.06
CA GLY A 41 -0.65 -3.57 0.10
C GLY A 41 -2.00 -3.12 0.65
N SER A 42 -2.47 -1.98 0.16
CA SER A 42 -3.80 -1.47 0.49
C SER A 42 -4.83 -2.16 -0.40
N LEU A 43 -5.57 -3.11 0.15
CA LEU A 43 -6.74 -3.69 -0.51
C LEU A 43 -7.95 -2.81 -0.21
N VAL A 44 -8.22 -1.83 -1.07
CA VAL A 44 -9.57 -1.24 -1.14
C VAL A 44 -10.32 -2.02 -2.20
N GLY A 45 -10.83 -3.19 -1.83
CA GLY A 45 -11.73 -3.94 -2.71
C GLY A 45 -13.03 -3.16 -2.94
N PRO A 46 -13.75 -3.39 -4.06
CA PRO A 46 -15.11 -2.87 -4.19
C PRO A 46 -15.89 -3.33 -2.96
N GLN A 47 -16.50 -2.37 -2.25
CA GLN A 47 -17.45 -2.67 -1.18
C GLN A 47 -18.62 -3.44 -1.82
N PHE A 48 -18.51 -4.76 -1.88
CA PHE A 48 -19.69 -5.61 -1.98
C PHE A 48 -20.38 -5.50 -0.63
N LEU A 49 -21.31 -4.55 -0.55
CA LEU A 49 -22.30 -4.46 0.51
C LEU A 49 -22.97 -5.84 0.65
N SER A 50 -22.87 -6.45 1.83
CA SER A 50 -23.82 -7.44 2.34
C SER A 50 -24.39 -6.93 3.65
#